data_AF-A0A1Y6LBP1-F1
#
_entry.id   AF-A0A1Y6LBP1-F1
#
_cell.length_a   1.000
_cell.length_b   1.000
_cell.length_c   1.000
_cell.angle_alpha   90.00
_cell.angle_beta   90.00
_cell.angle_gamma   90.00
#
_symmetry.space_group_name_H-M   'P 1'
#
loop_
_entity.id
_entity.type
_entity.pdbx_description
1 polymer ?
#
loop_
_entity_poly.entity_id
_entity_poly.type
_entity_poly.pdbx_seq_one_letter_code
_entity_poly.pdbx_strand_id
1 'polypeptide(L)'
;MLNARSLSELLSQNRDERLCRRWYLMTPNGTLLAYSQPSDINDLRKQAAIAAICWQQHAFRDTQQASNGDHEDTIPQETEQRDLEVLTVESAEENVIMRRVQKQLLLVLEGGVPPRRSHFAKRITAEGPDGTPPGVSEVDRTTADRSGDVATNVLRVQRTKLDILAGAMMAEFQKTGFAMPESTGSMVF
;
A
#
# COMPACT_ATOMS: atom_id res chain seq x y z
N MET A 1 -6.21 -6.59 22.96
CA MET A 1 -7.27 -6.38 21.93
C MET A 1 -7.01 -5.06 21.24
N LEU A 2 -7.16 -5.00 19.92
CA LEU A 2 -6.93 -3.79 19.11
C LEU A 2 -8.01 -2.74 19.42
N ASN A 3 -7.61 -1.55 19.88
CA ASN A 3 -8.56 -0.46 20.14
C ASN A 3 -8.70 0.43 18.90
N ALA A 4 -9.79 0.25 18.14
CA ALA A 4 -10.06 0.99 16.90
C ALA A 4 -10.18 2.51 17.12
N ARG A 5 -10.62 2.96 18.31
CA ARG A 5 -10.68 4.40 18.63
C ARG A 5 -9.28 4.96 18.80
N SER A 6 -8.44 4.33 19.62
CA SER A 6 -7.05 4.77 19.83
C SER A 6 -6.23 4.75 18.53
N LEU A 7 -6.49 3.77 17.65
CA LEU A 7 -5.90 3.76 16.31
C LEU A 7 -6.39 4.95 15.48
N SER A 8 -7.70 5.21 15.45
CA SER A 8 -8.25 6.35 14.71
C SER A 8 -7.69 7.68 15.23
N GLU A 9 -7.50 7.82 16.55
CA GLU A 9 -6.84 8.97 17.17
C GLU A 9 -5.37 9.09 16.72
N LEU A 10 -4.59 8.00 16.77
CA LEU A 10 -3.21 7.96 16.29
C LEU A 10 -3.11 8.38 14.80
N LEU A 11 -3.99 7.83 13.96
CA LEU A 11 -4.04 8.16 12.54
C LEU A 11 -4.40 9.63 12.31
N SER A 12 -5.31 10.18 13.13
CA SER A 12 -5.71 11.58 13.07
C SER A 12 -4.58 12.53 13.47
N GLN A 13 -3.76 12.16 14.47
CA GLN A 13 -2.59 12.95 14.88
C GLN A 13 -1.49 13.01 13.80
N ASN A 14 -1.43 12.02 12.91
CA ASN A 14 -0.45 11.97 11.83
C ASN A 14 -0.94 12.66 10.54
N ARG A 15 -2.16 13.21 10.55
CA ARG A 15 -2.73 13.91 9.40
C ARG A 15 -2.10 15.30 9.23
N ASP A 16 -1.87 15.65 7.97
CA ASP A 16 -1.47 16.98 7.52
C ASP A 16 -2.29 17.35 6.27
N GLU A 17 -2.86 18.56 6.21
CA GLU A 17 -3.77 18.96 5.12
C GLU A 17 -3.13 18.96 3.72
N ARG A 18 -1.79 19.03 3.65
CA ARG A 18 -1.06 19.11 2.39
C ARG A 18 -0.34 17.81 2.07
N LEU A 19 0.44 17.31 3.01
CA LEU A 19 1.36 16.20 2.79
C LEU A 19 0.70 14.84 3.00
N CYS A 20 0.02 14.65 4.13
CA CYS A 20 -0.56 13.37 4.54
C CYS A 20 -2.03 13.57 4.89
N ARG A 21 -2.86 13.73 3.85
CA ARG A 21 -4.24 14.21 3.96
C ARG A 21 -5.13 13.23 4.70
N ARG A 22 -4.92 11.94 4.47
CA ARG A 22 -5.75 10.89 5.05
C ARG A 22 -4.96 9.63 5.32
N TRP A 23 -5.27 9.00 6.44
CA TRP A 23 -4.73 7.71 6.84
C TRP A 23 -5.87 6.76 7.13
N TYR A 24 -5.72 5.49 6.75
CA TYR A 24 -6.66 4.44 7.14
C TYR A 24 -5.99 3.08 7.20
N LEU A 25 -6.56 2.23 8.04
CA LEU A 25 -6.26 0.81 8.12
C LEU A 25 -7.41 0.04 7.48
N MET A 26 -7.04 -0.93 6.65
CA MET A 26 -8.00 -1.82 6.04
C MET A 26 -7.44 -3.23 5.88
N THR A 27 -8.32 -4.19 5.68
CA THR A 27 -7.91 -5.50 5.16
C THR A 27 -7.61 -5.40 3.66
N PRO A 28 -6.82 -6.32 3.07
CA PRO A 28 -6.63 -6.41 1.62
C PRO A 28 -7.92 -6.54 0.80
N ASN A 29 -9.03 -6.93 1.45
CA ASN A 29 -10.36 -7.04 0.84
C ASN A 29 -11.16 -5.72 0.90
N GLY A 30 -10.57 -4.63 1.41
CA GLY A 30 -11.20 -3.31 1.48
C GLY A 30 -12.10 -3.09 2.70
N THR A 31 -12.06 -3.97 3.71
CA THR A 31 -12.77 -3.72 4.98
C THR A 31 -12.01 -2.70 5.80
N LEU A 32 -12.57 -1.51 6.00
CA LEU A 32 -12.01 -0.46 6.84
C LEU A 32 -12.08 -0.83 8.33
N LEU A 33 -10.95 -0.63 9.04
CA LEU A 33 -10.81 -0.93 10.47
C LEU A 33 -10.67 0.34 11.33
N ALA A 34 -9.87 1.29 10.87
CA ALA A 34 -9.65 2.58 11.53
C ALA A 34 -9.27 3.63 10.50
N TYR A 35 -9.50 4.91 10.79
CA TYR A 35 -9.18 6.01 9.87
C TYR A 35 -9.01 7.35 10.57
N SER A 36 -8.25 8.25 9.94
CA SER A 36 -8.07 9.61 10.42
C SER A 36 -9.35 10.44 10.27
N GLN A 37 -9.69 11.22 11.28
CA GLN A 37 -10.78 12.21 11.26
C GLN A 37 -10.23 13.62 11.00
N PRO A 38 -11.04 14.56 10.49
CA PRO A 38 -12.39 14.37 9.93
C PRO A 38 -12.37 13.70 8.53
N SER A 39 -13.22 12.71 8.30
CA SER A 39 -13.37 12.05 6.99
C SER A 39 -14.83 11.67 6.73
N ASP A 40 -15.30 11.76 5.49
CA ASP A 40 -16.57 11.18 5.07
C ASP A 40 -16.40 9.66 4.88
N ILE A 41 -17.16 8.89 5.65
CA ILE A 41 -17.10 7.42 5.64
C ILE A 41 -17.54 6.83 4.29
N ASN A 42 -18.44 7.47 3.56
CA ASN A 42 -18.92 6.97 2.27
C ASN A 42 -17.83 7.08 1.21
N ASP A 43 -17.16 8.22 1.16
CA ASP A 43 -16.06 8.43 0.23
C ASP A 43 -14.84 7.60 0.62
N LEU A 44 -14.57 7.48 1.92
CA LEU A 44 -13.50 6.62 2.40
C LEU A 44 -13.71 5.14 2.03
N ARG A 45 -14.95 4.65 2.10
CA ARG A 45 -15.29 3.28 1.67
C ARG A 45 -15.05 3.08 0.17
N LYS A 46 -15.40 4.07 -0.65
CA LYS A 46 -15.11 4.03 -2.10
C LYS A 46 -13.60 3.98 -2.34
N GLN A 47 -12.83 4.82 -1.65
CA GLN A 47 -11.37 4.83 -1.80
C GLN A 47 -10.72 3.53 -1.31
N ALA A 48 -11.16 3.01 -0.15
CA ALA A 48 -10.69 1.73 0.36
C ALA A 48 -10.99 0.57 -0.61
N ALA A 49 -12.15 0.57 -1.26
CA ALA A 49 -12.48 -0.43 -2.29
C ALA A 49 -11.55 -0.31 -3.51
N ILE A 50 -11.30 0.91 -3.99
CA ILE A 50 -10.37 1.16 -5.12
C ILE A 50 -8.94 0.71 -4.75
N ALA A 51 -8.47 1.09 -3.56
CA ALA A 51 -7.16 0.71 -3.04
C ALA A 51 -7.04 -0.82 -2.89
N ALA A 52 -8.07 -1.50 -2.39
CA ALA A 52 -8.11 -2.95 -2.27
C ALA A 52 -8.03 -3.65 -3.64
N ILE A 53 -8.83 -3.20 -4.62
CA ILE A 53 -8.76 -3.73 -6.00
C ILE A 53 -7.36 -3.54 -6.58
N CYS A 54 -6.78 -2.36 -6.40
CA CYS A 54 -5.43 -2.06 -6.88
C CYS A 54 -4.38 -2.94 -6.20
N TRP A 55 -4.44 -3.09 -4.88
CA TRP A 55 -3.57 -3.97 -4.11
C TRP A 55 -3.64 -5.42 -4.59
N GLN A 56 -4.86 -5.97 -4.68
CA GLN A 56 -5.09 -7.35 -5.11
C GLN A 56 -4.61 -7.59 -6.53
N GLN A 57 -4.89 -6.69 -7.48
CA GLN A 57 -4.41 -6.81 -8.85
C GLN A 57 -2.89 -6.97 -8.91
N HIS A 58 -2.14 -6.24 -8.08
CA HIS A 58 -0.68 -6.32 -8.06
C HIS A 58 -0.15 -7.48 -7.21
N ALA A 59 -0.85 -7.87 -6.15
CA ALA A 59 -0.50 -9.03 -5.34
C ALA A 59 -0.71 -10.37 -6.07
N PHE A 60 -1.70 -10.46 -6.98
CA PHE A 60 -2.02 -11.68 -7.72
C PHE A 60 -1.37 -11.77 -9.13
N ARG A 61 -0.92 -10.66 -9.71
CA ARG A 61 -0.36 -10.63 -11.08
C ARG A 61 0.96 -11.41 -11.21
N ASP A 62 1.74 -11.55 -10.15
CA ASP A 62 2.98 -12.35 -10.16
C ASP A 62 2.73 -13.87 -10.06
N THR A 63 1.51 -14.31 -9.73
CA THR A 63 1.16 -15.75 -9.71
C THR A 63 0.94 -16.33 -11.11
N GLN A 64 0.57 -15.50 -12.10
CA GLN A 64 0.31 -15.95 -13.49
C GLN A 64 1.50 -15.76 -14.45
N GLN A 65 2.48 -14.91 -14.15
CA GLN A 65 3.67 -14.79 -15.00
C GLN A 65 4.69 -15.92 -14.78
N ALA A 66 4.66 -16.60 -13.64
CA ALA A 66 5.48 -17.78 -13.39
C ALA A 66 5.02 -19.05 -14.15
N SER A 67 3.79 -19.07 -14.69
CA SER A 67 3.24 -20.26 -15.35
C SER A 67 3.42 -20.30 -16.88
N ASN A 68 3.98 -19.26 -17.51
CA ASN A 68 4.14 -19.17 -18.98
C ASN A 68 5.61 -19.20 -19.44
N GLY A 69 6.55 -19.53 -18.54
CA GLY A 69 7.93 -19.82 -18.92
C GLY A 69 8.10 -21.31 -19.18
N ASP A 70 8.01 -21.72 -20.45
CA ASP A 70 8.42 -23.06 -20.91
C ASP A 70 9.90 -23.29 -20.58
N HIS A 71 10.24 -23.92 -19.45
CA HIS A 71 11.51 -24.63 -19.27
C HIS A 71 11.28 -25.88 -18.41
N GLU A 72 11.56 -27.02 -19.05
CA GLU A 72 11.57 -28.38 -18.55
C GLU A 72 12.57 -28.53 -17.38
N ASP A 73 12.20 -29.36 -16.40
CA ASP A 73 13.03 -29.88 -15.29
C ASP A 73 13.63 -28.89 -14.28
N THR A 74 12.87 -28.52 -13.23
CA THR A 74 13.40 -28.49 -11.84
C THR A 74 12.28 -28.62 -10.79
N ILE A 75 12.53 -29.45 -9.78
CA ILE A 75 11.85 -29.69 -8.49
C ILE A 75 10.86 -28.57 -8.05
N PRO A 76 9.66 -28.89 -7.52
CA PRO A 76 8.71 -27.88 -7.06
C PRO A 76 9.28 -27.14 -5.84
N GLN A 77 9.95 -26.02 -6.09
CA GLN A 77 10.26 -25.03 -5.06
C GLN A 77 8.94 -24.36 -4.72
N GLU A 78 8.55 -24.44 -3.44
CA GLU A 78 7.35 -23.83 -2.88
C GLU A 78 7.10 -22.46 -3.50
N THR A 79 5.92 -22.27 -4.05
CA THR A 79 5.47 -21.05 -4.72
C THR A 79 5.72 -19.84 -3.81
N GLU A 80 6.86 -19.17 -3.97
CA GLU A 80 7.16 -17.90 -3.30
C GLU A 80 6.21 -16.86 -3.87
N GLN A 81 5.01 -16.80 -3.31
CA GLN A 81 4.06 -15.73 -3.49
C GLN A 81 4.77 -14.45 -3.06
N ARG A 82 5.32 -13.72 -4.03
CA ARG A 82 6.10 -12.51 -3.76
C ARG A 82 5.30 -11.59 -2.86
N ASP A 83 5.86 -11.34 -1.69
CA ASP A 83 5.22 -10.59 -0.63
C ASP A 83 5.20 -9.09 -0.97
N LEU A 84 4.24 -8.65 -1.80
CA LEU A 84 3.95 -7.23 -2.04
C LEU A 84 3.84 -6.47 -0.71
N GLU A 85 4.85 -5.71 -0.33
CA GLU A 85 4.85 -4.97 0.92
C GLU A 85 4.47 -3.50 0.69
N VAL A 86 5.06 -2.94 -0.36
CA VAL A 86 4.93 -1.62 -0.97
C VAL A 86 3.97 -1.48 -2.16
N LEU A 87 2.89 -0.69 -2.14
CA LEU A 87 2.26 -0.27 -3.40
C LEU A 87 2.03 1.24 -3.43
N THR A 88 2.70 1.91 -4.35
CA THR A 88 2.61 3.37 -4.55
C THR A 88 1.87 3.66 -5.85
N VAL A 89 0.82 4.47 -5.79
CA VAL A 89 0.05 4.97 -6.93
C VAL A 89 0.20 6.49 -6.97
N GLU A 90 0.91 6.99 -7.97
CA GLU A 90 1.07 8.43 -8.22
C GLU A 90 0.07 8.90 -9.27
N SER A 91 -0.67 9.98 -8.98
CA SER A 91 -1.62 10.60 -9.91
C SER A 91 -1.38 12.12 -10.01
N ALA A 92 -2.10 12.81 -10.90
CA ALA A 92 -1.95 14.26 -11.03
C ALA A 92 -2.35 15.03 -9.76
N GLU A 93 -3.23 14.46 -8.92
CA GLU A 93 -3.89 15.16 -7.82
C GLU A 93 -3.46 14.66 -6.42
N GLU A 94 -3.03 13.41 -6.34
CA GLU A 94 -2.63 12.75 -5.10
C GLU A 94 -1.70 11.56 -5.32
N ASN A 95 -0.99 11.19 -4.26
CA ASN A 95 -0.27 9.93 -4.16
C ASN A 95 -0.99 9.05 -3.15
N VAL A 96 -1.20 7.78 -3.49
CA VAL A 96 -1.73 6.77 -2.57
C VAL A 96 -0.64 5.74 -2.31
N ILE A 97 -0.27 5.53 -1.06
CA ILE A 97 0.75 4.57 -0.68
C ILE A 97 0.13 3.55 0.28
N MET A 98 0.14 2.29 -0.12
CA MET A 98 -0.35 1.15 0.64
C MET A 98 0.85 0.36 1.15
N ARG A 99 0.93 0.15 2.45
CA ARG A 99 1.96 -0.68 3.09
C ARG A 99 1.34 -1.81 3.89
N ARG A 100 1.86 -3.01 3.68
CA ARG A 100 1.51 -4.19 4.49
C ARG A 100 2.10 -4.03 5.90
N VAL A 101 1.24 -4.16 6.92
CA VAL A 101 1.63 -4.15 8.34
C VAL A 101 1.56 -5.58 8.91
N GLN A 102 0.59 -6.37 8.46
CA GLN A 102 0.48 -7.82 8.69
C GLN A 102 -0.15 -8.46 7.44
N LYS A 103 -0.15 -9.80 7.36
CA LYS A 103 -0.71 -10.55 6.21
C LYS A 103 -2.10 -10.08 5.78
N GLN A 104 -2.98 -9.80 6.75
CA GLN A 104 -4.37 -9.35 6.53
C GLN A 104 -4.59 -7.88 6.90
N LEU A 105 -3.55 -7.05 6.99
CA LEU A 105 -3.65 -5.67 7.44
C LEU A 105 -2.77 -4.72 6.62
N LEU A 106 -3.41 -3.73 6.01
CA LEU A 106 -2.78 -2.66 5.24
C LEU A 106 -2.96 -1.32 5.94
N LEU A 107 -1.88 -0.55 5.96
CA LEU A 107 -1.88 0.88 6.27
C LEU A 107 -1.83 1.66 4.96
N VAL A 108 -2.76 2.59 4.78
CA VAL A 108 -2.87 3.39 3.57
C VAL A 108 -2.75 4.87 3.91
N LEU A 109 -1.95 5.56 3.10
CA LEU A 109 -1.75 7.00 3.12
C LEU A 109 -2.24 7.60 1.80
N GLU A 110 -3.18 8.54 1.88
CA GLU A 110 -3.51 9.47 0.79
C GLU A 110 -2.79 10.79 1.05
N GLY A 111 -1.87 11.14 0.16
CA GLY A 111 -1.02 12.31 0.26
C GLY A 111 -1.27 13.30 -0.87
N GLY A 112 -1.17 14.60 -0.59
CA GLY A 112 -1.22 15.60 -1.64
C GLY A 112 0.05 15.62 -2.48
N VAL A 113 -0.04 16.21 -3.66
CA VAL A 113 1.11 16.42 -4.56
C VAL A 113 1.30 17.91 -4.81
N PRO A 114 2.55 18.37 -5.03
CA PRO A 114 2.78 19.70 -5.58
C PRO A 114 2.05 19.86 -6.92
N PRO A 115 1.72 21.09 -7.37
CA PRO A 115 1.11 21.31 -8.68
C PRO A 115 1.91 20.61 -9.80
N ARG A 116 1.34 19.54 -10.37
CA ARG A 116 1.93 18.77 -11.47
C ARG A 116 1.49 19.37 -12.80
N ARG A 117 2.25 19.11 -13.88
CA ARG A 117 1.84 19.49 -15.24
C ARG A 117 0.56 18.70 -15.60
N SER A 118 -0.31 19.30 -16.42
CA SER A 118 -1.59 18.73 -16.88
C SER A 118 -1.48 17.29 -17.46
N HIS A 119 -0.30 16.93 -18.00
CA HIS A 119 -0.04 15.62 -18.62
C HIS A 119 0.70 14.63 -17.70
N PHE A 120 0.51 14.68 -16.37
CA PHE A 120 1.15 13.70 -15.49
C PHE A 120 0.57 12.30 -15.73
N ALA A 121 1.39 11.40 -16.28
CA ALA A 121 1.02 10.00 -16.46
C ALA A 121 0.93 9.31 -15.09
N LYS A 122 -0.20 8.64 -14.83
CA LYS A 122 -0.38 7.82 -13.62
C LYS A 122 0.71 6.75 -13.57
N ARG A 123 1.41 6.65 -12.44
CA ARG A 123 2.47 5.66 -12.22
C ARG A 123 2.11 4.76 -11.06
N ILE A 124 2.31 3.46 -11.22
CA ILE A 124 2.11 2.47 -10.15
C ILE A 124 3.44 1.75 -9.93
N THR A 125 3.89 1.72 -8.68
CA THR A 125 5.13 1.06 -8.26
C THR A 125 4.80 0.06 -7.17
N ALA A 126 4.99 -1.22 -7.48
CA ALA A 126 4.90 -2.32 -6.52
C ALA A 126 6.31 -2.61 -5.97
N GLU A 127 6.43 -3.01 -4.70
CA GLU A 127 7.72 -3.29 -4.06
C GLU A 127 7.59 -4.47 -3.10
N GLY A 128 8.57 -5.37 -3.15
CA GLY A 128 8.69 -6.51 -2.23
C GLY A 128 9.39 -6.14 -0.91
N PRO A 129 9.68 -7.15 -0.06
CA PRO A 129 10.20 -6.92 1.29
C PRO A 129 11.57 -6.25 1.34
N ASP A 130 12.40 -6.45 0.31
CA ASP A 130 13.73 -5.84 0.22
C ASP A 130 13.70 -4.41 -0.38
N GLY A 131 12.51 -3.85 -0.63
CA GLY A 131 12.34 -2.59 -1.37
C GLY A 131 12.66 -2.71 -2.86
N THR A 132 12.92 -3.94 -3.33
CA THR A 132 13.16 -4.24 -4.74
C THR A 132 11.82 -4.26 -5.48
N PRO A 133 11.69 -3.57 -6.63
CA PRO A 133 10.50 -3.71 -7.46
C PRO A 133 10.35 -5.18 -7.90
N PRO A 134 9.14 -5.76 -7.86
CA PRO A 134 8.90 -7.12 -8.31
C PRO A 134 9.06 -7.13 -9.83
N GLY A 135 10.13 -7.78 -10.30
CA GLY A 135 10.41 -7.98 -11.72
C GLY A 135 10.74 -6.68 -12.47
N VAL A 136 12.03 -6.44 -12.72
CA VAL A 136 12.47 -5.51 -13.77
C VAL A 136 11.98 -6.03 -15.13
N SER A 137 10.78 -5.62 -15.54
CA SER A 137 10.43 -5.51 -16.95
C SER A 137 10.74 -4.09 -17.40
N GLU A 138 11.71 -4.01 -18.28
CA GLU A 138 12.41 -2.84 -18.80
C GLU A 138 11.56 -2.02 -19.78
N VAL A 139 10.30 -1.72 -19.43
CA VAL A 139 9.41 -0.89 -20.26
C VAL A 139 8.73 0.17 -19.41
N ASP A 140 9.48 1.25 -19.19
CA ASP A 140 9.05 2.64 -19.40
C ASP A 140 9.94 3.59 -18.55
N ARG A 141 11.24 3.61 -18.87
CA ARG A 141 12.11 4.72 -18.50
C ARG A 141 12.02 5.80 -19.58
N THR A 142 10.83 6.36 -19.82
CA THR A 142 10.74 7.64 -20.51
C THR A 142 11.19 8.76 -19.56
N THR A 143 12.45 9.12 -19.73
CA THR A 143 13.14 10.35 -19.28
C THR A 143 12.26 11.38 -18.56
N ALA A 144 12.28 11.38 -17.23
CA ALA A 144 11.71 12.45 -16.41
C ALA A 144 12.71 13.62 -16.34
N ASP A 145 12.54 14.56 -17.27
CA ASP A 145 13.32 15.79 -17.35
C ASP A 145 12.92 16.75 -16.21
N ARG A 146 13.83 16.91 -15.24
CA ARG A 146 14.11 18.08 -14.36
C ARG A 146 12.99 18.81 -13.60
N SER A 147 11.72 18.40 -13.68
CA SER A 147 10.64 18.85 -12.79
C SER A 147 10.55 18.02 -11.50
N GLY A 148 11.46 17.04 -11.35
CA GLY A 148 11.33 15.89 -10.46
C GLY A 148 11.74 16.10 -9.00
N ASP A 149 12.48 17.14 -8.65
CA ASP A 149 13.12 17.19 -7.32
C ASP A 149 12.10 17.41 -6.19
N VAL A 150 11.18 18.37 -6.31
CA VAL A 150 10.18 18.63 -5.27
C VAL A 150 9.14 17.51 -5.16
N ALA A 151 8.67 16.97 -6.28
CA ALA A 151 7.68 15.89 -6.28
C ALA A 151 8.26 14.58 -5.73
N THR A 152 9.51 14.25 -6.09
CA THR A 152 10.21 13.10 -5.53
C THR A 152 10.52 13.31 -4.04
N ASN A 153 10.87 14.53 -3.63
CA ASN A 153 11.04 14.86 -2.22
C ASN A 153 9.72 14.70 -1.43
N VAL A 154 8.59 15.17 -1.96
CA VAL A 154 7.29 14.98 -1.30
C VAL A 154 6.93 13.50 -1.15
N LEU A 155 7.07 12.71 -2.22
CA LEU A 155 6.82 11.28 -2.18
C LEU A 155 7.75 10.58 -1.18
N ARG A 156 9.04 10.96 -1.17
CA ARG A 156 10.02 10.42 -0.21
C ARG A 156 9.60 10.71 1.22
N VAL A 157 9.17 11.93 1.54
CA VAL A 157 8.73 12.27 2.89
C VAL A 157 7.44 11.52 3.27
N GLN A 158 6.46 11.43 2.36
CA GLN A 158 5.24 10.64 2.56
C GLN A 158 5.56 9.19 2.89
N ARG A 159 6.46 8.59 2.11
CA ARG A 159 6.93 7.23 2.31
C ARG A 159 7.67 7.04 3.62
N THR A 160 8.61 7.91 3.95
CA THR A 160 9.32 7.87 5.24
C THR A 160 8.34 7.95 6.41
N LYS A 161 7.31 8.81 6.35
CA LYS A 161 6.28 8.88 7.39
C LYS A 161 5.46 7.59 7.49
N LEU A 162 5.05 7.03 6.36
CA LEU A 162 4.33 5.76 6.31
C LEU A 162 5.15 4.63 6.94
N ASP A 163 6.43 4.53 6.58
CA ASP A 163 7.33 3.47 7.04
C ASP A 163 7.59 3.58 8.55
N ILE A 164 7.77 4.81 9.07
CA ILE A 164 7.92 5.05 10.51
C ILE A 164 6.65 4.66 11.26
N LEU A 165 5.47 5.09 10.78
CA LEU A 165 4.20 4.77 11.42
C LEU A 165 3.92 3.26 11.38
N ALA A 166 4.12 2.62 10.23
CA ALA A 166 4.00 1.17 10.08
C ALA A 166 4.96 0.43 11.02
N GLY A 167 6.22 0.86 11.10
CA GLY A 167 7.21 0.29 12.01
C GLY A 167 6.79 0.36 13.48
N ALA A 168 6.29 1.52 13.91
CA ALA A 168 5.76 1.70 15.26
C ALA A 168 4.55 0.80 15.55
N MET A 169 3.64 0.65 14.58
CA MET A 169 2.48 -0.24 14.70
C MET A 169 2.88 -1.71 14.78
N MET A 170 3.82 -2.14 13.92
CA MET A 170 4.34 -3.52 13.94
C MET A 170 5.03 -3.83 15.27
N ALA A 171 5.85 -2.93 15.80
CA ALA A 171 6.50 -3.10 17.09
C ALA A 171 5.48 -3.23 18.24
N GLU A 172 4.43 -2.41 18.24
CA GLU A 172 3.37 -2.48 19.26
C GLU A 172 2.53 -3.76 19.11
N PHE A 173 2.26 -4.22 17.89
CA PHE A 173 1.57 -5.50 17.66
C PHE A 173 2.39 -6.68 18.15
N GLN A 174 3.70 -6.69 17.90
CA GLN A 174 4.59 -7.72 18.43
C GLN A 174 4.62 -7.71 19.97
N LYS A 175 4.73 -6.53 20.58
CA LYS A 175 4.73 -6.37 22.04
C LYS A 175 3.43 -6.84 22.70
N THR A 176 2.30 -6.62 22.04
CA THR A 176 0.98 -7.03 22.54
C THR A 176 0.58 -8.45 22.12
N GLY A 177 1.39 -9.12 21.29
CA GLY A 177 1.07 -10.42 20.70
C GLY A 177 -0.14 -10.37 19.75
N PHE A 178 -0.47 -9.19 19.21
CA PHE A 178 -1.60 -9.03 18.31
C PHE A 178 -1.24 -9.55 16.92
N ALA A 179 -1.95 -10.59 16.48
CA ALA A 179 -1.99 -11.04 15.11
C ALA A 179 -3.42 -10.91 14.58
N MET A 180 -3.57 -10.23 13.45
CA MET A 180 -4.83 -10.22 12.71
C MET A 180 -5.12 -11.67 12.32
N PRO A 181 -6.29 -12.23 12.68
CA PRO A 181 -6.62 -13.60 12.35
C PRO A 181 -6.58 -13.76 10.82
N GLU A 182 -5.95 -14.85 10.37
CA GLU A 182 -6.12 -15.27 8.98
C GLU A 182 -7.62 -15.47 8.78
N SER A 183 -8.18 -14.83 7.76
CA SER A 183 -9.53 -15.13 7.32
C SER A 183 -9.51 -16.57 6.79
N THR A 184 -9.64 -17.55 7.68
CA THR A 184 -10.18 -18.86 7.31
C THR A 184 -11.59 -18.56 6.87
N GLY A 185 -11.76 -18.31 5.57
CA GLY A 185 -13.05 -18.36 4.93
C GLY A 185 -13.61 -19.72 5.30
N SER A 186 -14.53 -19.73 6.26
CA SER A 186 -15.35 -20.87 6.56
C SER A 186 -16.18 -21.09 5.31
N MET A 187 -15.64 -21.82 4.33
CA MET A 187 -16.44 -22.56 3.37
C MET A 187 -17.22 -23.57 4.20
N VAL A 188 -18.36 -23.13 4.71
CA VAL A 188 -19.47 -24.01 5.04
C VAL A 188 -20.25 -24.13 3.74
N PHE A 189 -19.93 -25.16 2.97
CA PHE A 189 -20.86 -25.81 2.05
C PHE A 189 -20.63 -27.31 2.15
#